data_AF-A0A7Y4X4D2-F1
#
_entry.id   AF-A0A7Y4X4D2-F1
#
_cell.length_a   1.000
_cell.length_b   1.000
_cell.length_c   1.000
_cell.angle_alpha   90.00
_cell.angle_beta   90.00
_cell.angle_gamma   90.00
#
_symmetry.space_group_name_H-M   'P 1'
#
loop_
_entity.id
_entity.type
_entity.pdbx_description
1 polymer ?
#
loop_
_entity_poly.entity_id
_entity_poly.type
_entity_poly.pdbx_seq_one_letter_code
_entity_poly.pdbx_strand_id
1 'polypeptide(L)'
;MSQSLHPAFIDLLKNQTLASAEMRRLVGWYALSLTDLLRRKCITVRCAERMLFNLDVVQQLEQRQLEDCVKLVDWGMQLEDWEDYTPKQLTDAINAIAQLAQRLLEQAPRGATKPLAIARKDSPM
;
A
#
# COMPACT_ATOMS: atom_id res chain seq x y z
N MET A 1 9.50 -24.14 -9.40
CA MET A 1 8.69 -23.10 -10.06
C MET A 1 7.88 -22.41 -8.99
N SER A 2 8.34 -21.24 -8.53
CA SER A 2 7.70 -20.52 -7.44
C SER A 2 6.66 -19.58 -8.04
N GLN A 3 5.38 -19.92 -7.93
CA GLN A 3 4.32 -19.00 -8.30
C GLN A 3 4.36 -17.82 -7.33
N SER A 4 4.70 -16.65 -7.86
CA SER A 4 4.63 -15.38 -7.14
C SER A 4 3.19 -15.19 -6.68
N LEU A 5 2.95 -14.99 -5.38
CA LEU A 5 1.65 -14.58 -4.82
C LEU A 5 1.26 -13.14 -5.23
N HIS A 6 1.91 -12.60 -6.26
CA HIS A 6 2.03 -11.17 -6.57
C HIS A 6 1.46 -10.65 -7.90
N PRO A 7 1.11 -11.46 -8.91
CA PRO A 7 0.73 -10.89 -10.21
C PRO A 7 -0.46 -9.96 -10.06
N ALA A 8 -1.46 -10.29 -9.23
CA ALA A 8 -2.64 -9.46 -9.05
C ALA A 8 -2.36 -8.02 -8.55
N PHE A 9 -1.43 -7.81 -7.62
CA PHE A 9 -1.16 -6.46 -7.10
C PHE A 9 -0.33 -5.63 -8.09
N ILE A 10 0.71 -6.23 -8.68
CA ILE A 10 1.51 -5.56 -9.71
C ILE A 10 0.67 -5.31 -10.98
N ASP A 11 -0.24 -6.21 -11.32
CA ASP A 11 -1.16 -6.03 -12.45
C ASP A 11 -2.15 -4.89 -12.17
N LEU A 12 -2.65 -4.76 -10.93
CA LEU A 12 -3.44 -3.60 -10.50
C LEU A 12 -2.63 -2.29 -10.59
N LEU A 13 -1.33 -2.33 -10.30
CA LEU A 13 -0.40 -1.21 -10.49
C LEU A 13 -0.10 -0.92 -11.97
N LYS A 14 -0.17 -1.90 -12.87
CA LYS A 14 0.05 -1.69 -14.31
C LYS A 14 -1.18 -1.15 -15.04
N ASN A 15 -2.34 -1.74 -14.79
CA ASN A 15 -3.51 -1.61 -15.68
C ASN A 15 -4.27 -0.27 -15.61
N GLN A 16 -3.80 0.70 -14.81
CA GLN A 16 -4.40 2.03 -14.58
C GLN A 16 -5.91 2.02 -14.27
N THR A 17 -6.45 0.88 -13.84
CA THR A 17 -7.88 0.70 -13.55
C THR A 17 -8.34 1.50 -12.34
N LEU A 18 -7.46 1.68 -11.36
CA LEU A 18 -7.71 2.47 -10.15
C LEU A 18 -7.21 3.91 -10.33
N ALA A 19 -8.02 4.86 -9.90
CA ALA A 19 -7.62 6.26 -9.79
C ALA A 19 -6.46 6.42 -8.80
N SER A 20 -5.65 7.46 -8.97
CA SER A 20 -4.47 7.70 -8.13
C SER A 20 -4.79 7.74 -6.62
N ALA A 21 -5.95 8.28 -6.23
CA ALA A 21 -6.39 8.28 -4.84
C ALA A 21 -6.74 6.88 -4.30
N GLU A 22 -7.34 6.02 -5.13
CA GLU A 22 -7.65 4.64 -4.78
C GLU A 22 -6.38 3.79 -4.70
N MET A 23 -5.43 4.03 -5.61
CA MET A 23 -4.14 3.37 -5.58
C MET A 23 -3.35 3.73 -4.32
N ARG A 24 -3.30 5.02 -3.94
CA ARG A 24 -2.70 5.47 -2.67
C ARG A 24 -3.29 4.75 -1.47
N ARG A 25 -4.62 4.58 -1.45
CA ARG A 25 -5.28 3.82 -0.38
C ARG A 25 -4.88 2.37 -0.36
N LEU A 26 -4.85 1.72 -1.53
CA LEU A 26 -4.51 0.32 -1.63
C LEU A 26 -3.08 0.08 -1.15
N VAL A 27 -2.13 0.89 -1.61
CA VAL A 27 -0.73 0.84 -1.18
C VAL A 27 -0.60 1.09 0.32
N GLY A 28 -1.24 2.15 0.83
CA GLY A 28 -1.22 2.48 2.26
C GLY A 28 -1.81 1.36 3.12
N TRP A 29 -2.96 0.80 2.72
CA TRP A 29 -3.60 -0.31 3.44
C TRP A 29 -2.72 -1.57 3.43
N TYR A 30 -2.10 -1.87 2.30
CA TYR A 30 -1.27 -3.06 2.16
C TYR A 30 0.01 -2.93 2.98
N ALA A 31 0.69 -1.78 2.91
CA ALA A 31 1.84 -1.48 3.74
C ALA A 31 1.52 -1.55 5.23
N LEU A 32 0.40 -0.94 5.66
CA LEU A 32 -0.02 -0.98 7.06
C LEU A 32 -0.26 -2.43 7.53
N SER A 33 -0.91 -3.25 6.71
CA SER A 33 -1.14 -4.66 6.99
C SER A 33 0.18 -5.43 7.13
N LEU A 34 1.14 -5.21 6.23
CA LEU A 34 2.46 -5.84 6.32
C LEU A 34 3.22 -5.40 7.57
N THR A 35 3.18 -4.11 7.93
CA THR A 35 3.83 -3.63 9.17
C THR A 35 3.21 -4.23 10.43
N ASP A 36 1.90 -4.42 10.50
CA ASP A 36 1.25 -5.10 11.64
C ASP A 36 1.67 -6.57 11.71
N LEU A 37 1.71 -7.28 10.57
CA LEU A 37 2.17 -8.67 10.50
C LEU A 37 3.64 -8.83 10.90
N LEU A 38 4.52 -7.91 10.47
CA LEU A 38 5.92 -7.87 10.87
C LEU A 38 6.07 -7.66 12.38
N ARG A 39 5.34 -6.70 12.96
CA ARG A 39 5.37 -6.43 14.41
C ARG A 39 4.93 -7.63 15.23
N ARG A 40 3.92 -8.36 14.75
CA ARG A 40 3.43 -9.60 15.39
C ARG A 40 4.30 -10.82 15.08
N LYS A 41 5.36 -10.65 14.28
CA LYS A 41 6.26 -11.71 13.81
C LYS A 41 5.53 -12.84 13.06
N CYS A 42 4.41 -12.50 12.40
CA CYS A 42 3.65 -13.43 11.59
C CYS A 42 4.28 -13.66 10.21
N ILE A 43 5.07 -12.68 9.74
CA ILE A 43 5.86 -12.76 8.51
C ILE A 43 7.27 -12.25 8.78
N THR A 44 8.22 -12.59 7.89
CA THR A 44 9.58 -12.05 7.90
C THR A 44 9.70 -10.79 7.05
N VAL A 45 10.76 -10.01 7.25
CA VAL A 45 11.09 -8.84 6.41
C VAL A 45 11.18 -9.24 4.94
N ARG A 46 11.94 -10.29 4.63
CA ARG A 46 12.04 -10.86 3.28
C ARG A 46 10.69 -11.22 2.65
N CYS A 47 9.71 -11.62 3.46
CA CYS A 47 8.36 -11.87 2.96
C CYS A 47 7.66 -10.56 2.58
N ALA A 48 7.77 -9.52 3.40
CA ALA A 48 7.20 -8.21 3.13
C ALA A 48 7.83 -7.55 1.89
N GLU A 49 9.13 -7.73 1.65
CA GLU A 49 9.81 -7.23 0.45
C GLU A 49 9.30 -7.87 -0.83
N ARG A 50 9.20 -9.19 -0.83
CA ARG A 50 8.55 -9.94 -1.93
C ARG A 50 7.10 -9.53 -2.13
N MET A 51 6.46 -8.98 -1.09
CA MET A 51 5.04 -8.60 -1.09
C MET A 51 4.74 -7.13 -1.40
N LEU A 52 5.66 -6.20 -1.19
CA LEU A 52 5.37 -4.79 -1.47
C LEU A 52 6.65 -3.99 -1.62
N PHE A 53 7.61 -4.23 -0.73
CA PHE A 53 8.83 -3.45 -0.66
C PHE A 53 9.87 -4.00 -1.65
N ASN A 54 9.62 -3.80 -2.94
CA ASN A 54 10.53 -4.22 -3.99
C ASN A 54 10.53 -3.23 -5.18
N LEU A 55 11.59 -3.35 -5.98
CA LEU A 55 11.86 -2.48 -7.12
C LEU A 55 10.76 -2.50 -8.19
N ASP A 56 10.12 -3.66 -8.42
CA ASP A 56 9.04 -3.74 -9.42
C ASP A 56 7.87 -2.85 -9.02
N VAL A 57 7.51 -2.83 -7.74
CA VAL A 57 6.46 -1.94 -7.21
C VAL A 57 6.86 -0.48 -7.34
N VAL A 58 8.10 -0.12 -7.00
CA VAL A 58 8.63 1.25 -7.13
C VAL A 58 8.48 1.75 -8.56
N GLN A 59 8.98 0.98 -9.54
CA GLN A 59 8.93 1.36 -10.95
C GLN A 59 7.50 1.60 -11.44
N GLN A 60 6.53 0.79 -11.00
CA GLN A 60 5.12 0.99 -11.37
C GLN A 60 4.51 2.24 -10.72
N LEU A 61 4.88 2.54 -9.48
CA LEU A 61 4.41 3.74 -8.78
C LEU A 61 5.01 5.03 -9.38
N GLU A 62 6.28 4.99 -9.80
CA GLU A 62 6.94 6.08 -10.53
C GLU A 62 6.27 6.35 -11.87
N GLN A 63 5.94 5.30 -12.65
CA GLN A 63 5.21 5.44 -13.91
C GLN A 63 3.85 6.11 -13.73
N ARG A 64 3.23 5.95 -12.56
CA ARG A 64 1.98 6.61 -12.17
C ARG A 64 2.14 7.97 -11.47
N GLN A 65 3.39 8.42 -11.27
CA GLN A 65 3.71 9.68 -10.57
C GLN A 65 3.12 9.73 -9.15
N LEU A 66 3.19 8.60 -8.43
CA LEU A 66 2.75 8.46 -7.04
C LEU A 66 3.94 8.57 -6.08
N GLU A 67 4.61 9.72 -6.05
CA GLU A 67 5.86 9.96 -5.30
C GLU A 67 5.76 9.63 -3.80
N ASP A 68 4.60 9.90 -3.21
CA ASP A 68 4.29 9.59 -1.81
C ASP A 68 4.26 8.09 -1.54
N CYS A 69 3.77 7.30 -2.51
CA CYS A 69 3.79 5.84 -2.45
C CYS A 69 5.20 5.29 -2.74
N VAL A 70 5.94 5.87 -3.68
CA VAL A 70 7.33 5.49 -3.97
C VAL A 70 8.17 5.59 -2.70
N LYS A 71 8.11 6.75 -2.02
CA LYS A 71 8.85 6.98 -0.78
C LYS A 71 8.53 5.95 0.32
N LEU A 72 7.26 5.55 0.45
CA LEU A 72 6.84 4.52 1.39
C LEU A 72 7.52 3.18 1.08
N VAL A 73 7.51 2.79 -0.21
CA VAL A 73 8.02 1.51 -0.66
C VAL A 73 9.54 1.45 -0.57
N ASP A 74 10.23 2.53 -0.96
CA ASP A 74 11.69 2.67 -0.82
C ASP A 74 12.14 2.53 0.63
N TRP A 75 11.41 3.14 1.57
CA TRP A 75 11.68 2.97 3.00
C TRP A 75 11.52 1.52 3.45
N GLY A 76 10.51 0.82 2.95
CA GLY A 76 10.31 -0.59 3.27
C GLY A 76 11.40 -1.50 2.71
N MET A 77 12.04 -1.13 1.60
CA MET A 77 13.15 -1.89 1.01
C MET A 77 14.43 -1.86 1.86
N GLN A 78 14.52 -0.93 2.82
CA GLN A 78 15.65 -0.83 3.75
C GLN A 78 15.46 -1.72 5.00
N LEU A 79 14.34 -2.44 5.11
CA LEU A 79 14.06 -3.26 6.29
C LEU A 79 15.04 -4.42 6.47
N GLU A 80 15.52 -5.08 5.40
CA GLU A 80 16.51 -6.16 5.51
C GLU A 80 17.83 -5.61 6.08
N ASP A 81 18.27 -4.44 5.61
CA ASP A 81 19.46 -3.76 6.15
C ASP A 81 19.30 -3.43 7.65
N TRP A 82 18.14 -2.96 8.10
CA TRP A 82 17.90 -2.70 9.52
C TRP A 82 17.82 -3.98 10.35
N GLU A 83 17.28 -5.07 9.80
CA GLU A 83 17.24 -6.38 10.46
C GLU A 83 18.67 -6.92 10.68
N ASP A 84 19.54 -6.79 9.68
CA ASP A 84 20.91 -7.32 9.72
C ASP A 84 21.89 -6.45 10.52
N TYR A 85 21.83 -5.13 10.36
CA TYR A 85 22.85 -4.23 10.90
C TYR A 85 22.42 -3.47 12.16
N THR A 86 21.13 -3.18 12.33
CA THR A 86 20.62 -2.42 13.48
C THR A 86 19.30 -3.00 14.04
N PRO A 87 19.26 -4.27 14.48
CA PRO A 87 18.01 -4.96 14.86
C PRO A 87 17.24 -4.28 15.99
N LYS A 88 17.93 -3.50 16.84
CA LYS A 88 17.28 -2.69 17.89
C LYS A 88 16.43 -1.55 17.33
N GLN A 89 16.76 -1.05 16.13
CA GLN A 89 16.06 0.05 15.45
C GLN A 89 15.00 -0.46 14.47
N LEU A 90 14.99 -1.75 14.13
CA LEU A 90 14.03 -2.35 13.21
C LEU A 90 12.57 -2.07 13.62
N THR A 91 12.27 -2.11 14.92
CA THR A 91 10.92 -1.81 15.43
C THR A 91 10.52 -0.35 15.14
N ASP A 92 11.45 0.59 15.30
CA ASP A 92 11.22 2.00 15.03
C ASP A 92 11.06 2.27 13.53
N ALA A 93 11.85 1.58 12.69
CA ALA A 93 11.69 1.63 11.24
C ALA A 93 10.32 1.12 10.78
N ILE A 94 9.87 -0.03 11.30
CA ILE A 94 8.53 -0.57 11.00
C ILE A 94 7.43 0.42 11.45
N ASN A 95 7.60 1.07 12.61
CA ASN A 95 6.66 2.10 13.08
C ASN A 95 6.64 3.34 12.16
N ALA A 96 7.80 3.77 11.66
CA ALA A 96 7.89 4.89 10.72
C ALA A 96 7.16 4.59 9.41
N ILE A 97 7.34 3.37 8.87
CA ILE A 97 6.61 2.91 7.67
C ILE A 97 5.11 2.87 7.94
N ALA A 98 4.67 2.37 9.09
CA ALA A 98 3.26 2.36 9.45
C ALA A 98 2.66 3.77 9.52
N GLN A 99 3.42 4.76 10.04
CA GLN A 99 2.98 6.16 10.06
C GLN A 99 2.89 6.77 8.66
N LEU A 100 3.83 6.47 7.77
CA LEU A 100 3.77 6.90 6.38
C LEU A 100 2.55 6.29 5.67
N ALA A 101 2.31 5.00 5.86
CA ALA A 101 1.15 4.29 5.32
C ALA A 101 -0.17 4.90 5.79
N GLN A 102 -0.25 5.24 7.09
CA GLN A 102 -1.42 5.89 7.68
C GLN A 102 -1.70 7.27 7.06
N ARG A 103 -0.65 8.07 6.79
CA ARG A 103 -0.81 9.37 6.12
C ARG A 103 -1.38 9.25 4.71
N LEU A 104 -0.99 8.22 3.95
CA LEU A 104 -1.55 7.96 2.62
C LEU A 104 -3.06 7.68 2.69
N LEU A 105 -3.51 6.97 3.72
CA LEU A 105 -4.93 6.68 3.94
C LEU A 105 -5.74 7.93 4.31
N GLU A 106 -5.14 8.86 5.05
CA GLU A 106 -5.76 10.12 5.49
C GLU A 106 -5.86 11.16 4.37
N GLN A 107 -4.87 11.20 3.48
CA GLN A 107 -4.81 12.16 2.36
C GLN A 107 -5.70 11.77 1.18
N ALA A 108 -6.06 10.50 1.05
CA ALA A 108 -6.98 10.07 0.01
C ALA A 108 -8.41 10.56 0.33
N PRO A 109 -9.05 11.37 -0.52
CA PRO A 109 -10.38 11.94 -0.25
C PRO A 109 -11.38 10.83 0.03
N ARG A 110 -11.96 10.79 1.24
CA ARG A 110 -13.09 9.89 1.58
C ARG A 110 -14.11 10.09 0.47
N GLY A 111 -14.38 9.00 -0.27
CA GLY A 111 -15.15 9.09 -1.50
C GLY A 111 -16.39 9.92 -1.24
N ALA A 112 -16.64 10.90 -2.11
CA ALA A 112 -17.89 11.62 -2.10
C ALA A 112 -19.00 10.57 -2.24
N THR A 113 -19.58 10.15 -1.12
CA THR A 113 -20.87 9.47 -1.11
C THR A 113 -21.86 10.52 -1.59
N LYS A 114 -21.99 10.63 -2.91
CA LYS A 114 -23.11 11.32 -3.53
C LYS A 114 -24.35 10.58 -3.00
N PRO A 115 -25.23 11.22 -2.22
CA PRO A 115 -26.43 10.54 -1.78
C PRO A 115 -27.18 10.11 -3.04
N LEU A 116 -27.44 8.81 -3.14
CA LEU A 116 -28.38 8.25 -4.11
C LEU A 116 -29.72 8.95 -3.85
N ALA A 117 -30.00 9.99 -4.62
CA ALA A 117 -31.33 10.54 -4.73
C ALA A 117 -32.17 9.42 -5.37
N ILE A 118 -32.86 8.65 -4.52
CA ILE A 118 -33.87 7.69 -4.93
C ILE A 118 -34.94 8.53 -5.64
N ALA A 119 -34.94 8.48 -6.97
CA ALA A 119 -36.01 9.03 -7.77
C ALA A 119 -37.28 8.26 -7.40
N ARG A 120 -38.09 8.84 -6.51
CA ARG A 120 -39.46 8.38 -6.31
C ARG A 120 -40.21 8.64 -7.61
N LYS A 121 -40.50 7.53 -8.28
CA LYS A 121 -41.39 7.46 -9.42
C LYS A 121 -42.81 7.59 -8.89
N ASP A 122 -43.24 8.80 -8.57
CA ASP A 122 -44.65 9.08 -8.31
C ASP A 122 -45.36 9.26 -9.66
N SER A 123 -45.73 8.13 -10.27
CA SER A 123 -46.95 8.07 -11.08
C SER A 123 -48.11 7.87 -10.10
N PRO A 124 -49.17 8.67 -10.21
CA PRO A 124 -50.42 8.06 -10.61
C PRO A 124 -51.26 8.92 -11.58
N MET A 125 -51.95 8.19 -12.46
CA MET A 125 -53.20 8.46 -13.21
C MET A 125 -53.47 9.85 -13.78
#